data_AF-A0AAX2AAZ4-F1
#
_entry.id   AF-A0AAX2AAZ4-F1
#
_cell.length_a   1.000
_cell.length_b   1.000
_cell.length_c   1.000
_cell.angle_alpha   90.00
_cell.angle_beta   90.00
_cell.angle_gamma   90.00
#
_symmetry.space_group_name_H-M   'P 1'
#
loop_
_entity.id
_entity.type
_entity.pdbx_description
1 polymer ?
#
loop_
_entity_poly.entity_id
_entity_poly.type
_entity_poly.pdbx_seq_one_letter_code
_entity_poly.pdbx_strand_id
1 'polypeptide(L)' 'MSEEVQEKLAFEEKILKAKELLEKLNNPEITLQNSIEVYKSGIKELEEAQKLLDEAKLIFTTKEKN' A
#
# COMPACT_ATOMS: atom_id res chain seq x y z
N MET A 1 23.27 0.71 -4.75
CA MET A 1 21.97 0.09 -4.44
C MET A 1 21.00 0.59 -5.49
N SER A 2 20.47 -0.29 -6.33
CA SER A 2 19.72 0.05 -7.56
C SER A 2 18.33 0.63 -7.24
N GLU A 3 17.87 1.62 -8.01
CA GLU A 3 16.56 2.29 -7.82
C GLU A 3 15.37 1.32 -7.81
N GLU A 4 15.40 0.26 -8.63
CA GLU A 4 14.36 -0.79 -8.67
C GLU A 4 14.16 -1.51 -7.32
N VAL A 5 15.19 -1.60 -6.48
CA VAL A 5 15.09 -2.24 -5.16
C VAL A 5 14.36 -1.32 -4.18
N GLN A 6 14.51 0.00 -4.30
CA GLN A 6 13.83 0.95 -3.42
C GLN A 6 12.33 1.03 -3.71
N GLU A 7 11.91 0.99 -4.98
CA GLU A 7 10.49 0.97 -5.34
C GLU A 7 9.79 -0.29 -4.83
N LYS A 8 10.45 -1.45 -4.96
CA LYS A 8 9.91 -2.72 -4.49
C LYS A 8 9.75 -2.76 -2.96
N LEU A 9 10.75 -2.23 -2.23
CA LEU A 9 10.67 -2.07 -0.78
C LEU A 9 9.55 -1.11 -0.37
N ALA A 10 9.38 0.01 -1.08
CA ALA A 10 8.31 0.96 -0.80
C ALA A 10 6.91 0.36 -1.01
N PHE A 11 6.73 -0.48 -2.04
CA PHE A 11 5.47 -1.20 -2.26
C PHE A 11 5.20 -2.21 -1.13
N GLU A 12 6.18 -3.05 -0.75
CA GLU A 12 6.01 -4.01 0.33
C GLU A 12 5.73 -3.33 1.68
N GLU A 13 6.40 -2.20 1.98
CA GLU A 13 6.15 -1.40 3.18
C GLU A 13 4.70 -0.87 3.22
N LYS A 14 4.15 -0.40 2.10
CA LYS A 14 2.76 0.07 2.03
C LYS A 14 1.75 -1.04 2.25
N ILE A 15 1.99 -2.22 1.67
CA ILE A 15 1.15 -3.40 1.89
C ILE A 15 1.21 -3.85 3.37
N LEU A 16 2.39 -3.81 3.98
CA LEU A 16 2.57 -4.10 5.41
C LEU A 16 1.78 -3.11 6.28
N LYS A 17 1.90 -1.81 6.02
CA LYS A 17 1.13 -0.78 6.74
C LYS A 17 -0.38 -0.97 6.59
N ALA A 18 -0.86 -1.27 5.38
CA ALA A 18 -2.28 -1.55 5.16
C ALA A 18 -2.76 -2.77 5.97
N LYS A 19 -1.95 -3.83 6.06
CA LYS A 19 -2.23 -4.99 6.93
C LYS A 19 -2.27 -4.62 8.40
N GLU A 20 -1.30 -3.87 8.90
CA GLU A 20 -1.29 -3.42 10.30
C GLU A 20 -2.50 -2.54 10.64
N LEU A 21 -2.93 -1.68 9.72
CA LEU A 21 -4.13 -0.86 9.88
C LEU A 21 -5.41 -1.70 9.93
N LEU A 22 -5.50 -2.75 9.09
CA LEU A 22 -6.60 -3.71 9.13
C LEU A 22 -6.61 -4.52 10.44
N GLU A 23 -5.43 -4.92 10.96
CA GLU A 23 -5.34 -5.58 12.27
C GLU A 23 -5.77 -4.66 13.41
N LYS A 24 -5.45 -3.36 13.35
CA LYS A 24 -5.94 -2.37 14.31
C LYS A 24 -7.46 -2.23 14.31
N LEU A 25 -8.12 -2.42 13.16
CA LEU A 25 -9.59 -2.44 13.08
C LEU A 25 -10.21 -3.68 13.74
N ASN A 26 -9.47 -4.79 13.82
CA ASN A 26 -9.91 -5.98 14.54
C ASN A 26 -9.78 -5.86 16.06
N ASN A 27 -9.16 -4.78 16.57
CA ASN A 27 -9.07 -4.56 18.01
C ASN A 27 -10.41 -4.06 18.57
N PRO A 28 -11.10 -4.83 19.44
CA PRO A 28 -12.39 -4.43 20.00
C PRO A 28 -12.33 -3.22 20.93
N GLU A 29 -11.14 -2.78 21.36
CA GLU A 29 -10.96 -1.55 22.15
C GLU A 29 -10.87 -0.28 21.29
N ILE A 30 -10.91 -0.39 19.96
CA ILE A 30 -10.88 0.78 19.08
C ILE A 30 -12.17 1.60 19.23
N THR A 31 -12.02 2.90 19.46
CA THR A 31 -13.17 3.81 19.46
C THR A 31 -13.70 3.98 18.03
N LEU A 32 -15.00 4.26 17.89
CA LEU A 32 -15.62 4.47 16.57
C LEU A 32 -14.94 5.58 15.75
N GLN A 33 -14.45 6.63 16.42
CA GLN A 33 -13.72 7.70 15.75
C GLN A 33 -12.37 7.20 15.22
N ASN A 34 -11.63 6.45 16.03
CA ASN A 34 -10.35 5.88 15.63
C ASN A 34 -10.53 4.82 14.54
N SER A 35 -11.61 4.04 14.56
CA SER A 35 -11.86 3.04 13.51
C SER A 35 -12.13 3.70 12.15
N ILE A 36 -12.83 4.84 12.12
CA ILE A 36 -13.03 5.61 10.88
C ILE A 36 -11.71 6.19 10.37
N GLU A 37 -10.86 6.73 11.25
CA GLU A 37 -9.55 7.26 10.87
C GLU A 37 -8.60 6.17 10.37
N VAL A 38 -8.54 5.03 11.06
CA VAL A 38 -7.73 3.87 10.68
C VAL A 38 -8.22 3.30 9.35
N TYR A 39 -9.53 3.18 9.15
CA TYR A 39 -10.10 2.73 7.88
C TYR A 39 -9.76 3.66 6.72
N LYS A 40 -9.94 4.98 6.89
CA LYS A 40 -9.56 5.97 5.87
C LYS A 40 -8.07 5.91 5.54
N SER A 41 -7.23 5.74 6.56
CA SER A 41 -5.78 5.63 6.38
C SER A 41 -5.40 4.33 5.66
N GLY A 42 -6.04 3.22 6.00
CA GLY A 42 -5.82 1.92 5.36
C GLY A 42 -6.24 1.91 3.89
N ILE A 43 -7.39 2.50 3.56
CA ILE A 43 -7.84 2.69 2.18
C ILE A 43 -6.81 3.51 1.39
N LYS A 44 -6.29 4.58 1.96
CA LYS A 44 -5.33 5.47 1.29
C LYS A 44 -3.99 4.77 1.02
N GLU A 45 -3.47 4.01 1.98
CA GLU A 45 -2.25 3.21 1.77
C GLU A 45 -2.45 2.10 0.72
N LEU A 46 -3.64 1.47 0.67
CA LEU A 46 -3.99 0.51 -0.38
C LEU A 46 -4.08 1.17 -1.76
N GLU A 47 -4.68 2.35 -1.88
CA GLU A 47 -4.72 3.11 -3.15
C GLU A 47 -3.32 3.49 -3.65
N GLU A 48 -2.44 3.92 -2.75
CA GLU A 48 -1.06 4.25 -3.11
C GLU A 48 -0.25 3.01 -3.51
N ALA A 49 -0.44 1.88 -2.83
CA ALA A 49 0.15 0.61 -3.23
C ALA A 49 -0.37 0.17 -4.62
N GLN A 50 -1.67 0.30 -4.87
CA GLN A 50 -2.27 -0.02 -6.16
C GLN A 50 -1.69 0.82 -7.30
N LYS A 51 -1.51 2.13 -7.08
CA LYS A 51 -0.85 3.01 -8.06
C LYS A 51 0.57 2.59 -8.39
N LEU A 52 1.39 2.29 -7.37
CA LEU A 52 2.75 1.80 -7.57
C LEU A 52 2.77 0.50 -8.40
N LEU A 53 1.82 -0.41 -8.14
CA LEU A 53 1.70 -1.65 -8.91
C LEU A 53 1.31 -1.38 -10.37
N ASP A 54 0.38 -0.47 -10.61
CA ASP A 54 -0.09 -0.14 -11.96
C ASP A 54 1.00 0.59 -12.76
N GLU A 55 1.76 1.49 -12.13
CA GLU A 55 2.94 2.13 -12.73
C GLU A 55 4.02 1.10 -13.08
N ALA A 56 4.35 0.18 -12.17
CA ALA A 56 5.30 -0.89 -12.43
C ALA A 56 4.86 -1.79 -13.59
N LYS A 57 3.57 -2.17 -13.66
CA LYS A 57 3.01 -2.94 -14.78
C LYS A 57 3.05 -2.17 -16.10
N LEU A 58 2.77 -0.87 -16.09
CA LEU A 58 2.83 -0.01 -17.27
C LEU A 58 4.26 0.07 -17.82
N ILE A 59 5.25 0.29 -16.94
CA ILE A 59 6.68 0.32 -17.30
C ILE A 59 7.11 -1.03 -17.89
N PHE A 60 6.73 -2.15 -17.26
CA PHE A 60 7.04 -3.49 -17.75
C PHE A 60 6.46 -3.74 -19.14
N THR A 61 5.18 -3.40 -19.35
CA THR A 61 4.50 -3.58 -20.65
C THR A 61 5.10 -2.70 -21.75
N THR A 62 5.62 -1.52 -21.38
CA THR A 62 6.26 -0.59 -22.31
C THR A 62 7.67 -1.04 -22.69
N LYS A 63 8.41 -1.65 -21.76
CA LYS A 63 9.73 -2.25 -22.02
C LYS A 63 9.66 -3.51 -22.89
N GLU A 64 8.63 -4.34 -22.74
CA GLU A 64 8.42 -5.55 -23.57
C GLU A 64 8.05 -5.26 -25.04
N LYS A 65 7.61 -4.04 -25.35
CA LYS A 65 7.18 -3.64 -26.72
C LYS A 65 8.28 -2.99 -27.56
N ASN A 66 9.48 -2.78 -27.02
CA ASN A 66 10.66 -2.24 -27.73
C ASN A 66 11.78 -3.28 -27.77
#